data_AF-A0A357LAW4-F1
#
_entry.id   AF-A0A357LAW4-F1
#
_cell.length_a   1.000
_cell.length_b   1.000
_cell.length_c   1.000
_cell.angle_alpha   90.00
_cell.angle_beta   90.00
_cell.angle_gamma   90.00
#
_symmetry.space_group_name_H-M   'P 1'
#
loop_
_entity.id
_entity.type
_entity.pdbx_description
1 polymer ?
#
loop_
_entity_poly.entity_id
_entity_poly.type
_entity_poly.pdbx_seq_one_letter_code
_entity_poly.pdbx_strand_id
1 'polypeptide(L)'
;SGAFLFSRAAWTGCQRFPSQWGGDPQADFEGLAASLRGGLSWGMTGAPFYATDVGGFYGDTRDPVLYVRWAQAAVFSAHMR
;
A
#
# COMPACT_ATOMS: atom_id res chain seq x y z
N SER A 1 -15.66 15.08 15.80
CA SER A 1 -14.64 14.02 15.81
C SER A 1 -15.20 12.81 15.08
N GLY A 2 -14.40 12.12 14.28
CA GLY A 2 -14.81 10.93 13.53
C GLY A 2 -13.71 9.89 13.53
N ALA A 3 -14.06 8.62 13.33
CA ALA A 3 -13.10 7.54 13.23
C ALA A 3 -12.28 7.65 11.94
N PHE A 4 -11.02 7.20 12.00
CA PHE A 4 -10.16 7.07 10.83
C PHE A 4 -10.44 5.74 10.14
N LEU A 5 -11.01 5.78 8.93
CA LEU A 5 -11.25 4.57 8.14
C LEU A 5 -10.00 4.17 7.37
N PHE A 6 -9.60 2.92 7.55
CA PHE A 6 -8.54 2.26 6.78
C PHE A 6 -9.15 1.07 6.03
N SER A 7 -9.27 1.16 4.70
CA SER A 7 -9.96 0.16 3.86
C SER A 7 -9.05 -0.44 2.80
N ARG A 8 -9.46 -1.59 2.24
CA ARG A 8 -8.85 -2.24 1.07
C ARG A 8 -9.75 -2.27 -0.15
N ALA A 9 -11.05 -2.11 0.06
CA ALA A 9 -12.04 -2.20 -1.00
C ALA A 9 -12.64 -0.81 -1.19
N ALA A 10 -12.82 -0.46 -2.47
CA ALA A 10 -13.25 0.87 -2.85
C ALA A 10 -13.99 0.86 -4.18
N TRP A 11 -14.77 1.91 -4.41
CA TRP A 11 -15.44 2.23 -5.67
C TRP A 11 -15.46 3.76 -5.85
N THR A 12 -15.98 4.26 -6.97
CA THR A 12 -16.14 5.69 -7.23
C THR A 12 -16.72 6.45 -6.02
N GLY A 13 -16.03 7.51 -5.57
CA GLY A 13 -16.42 8.31 -4.41
C GLY A 13 -15.64 7.99 -3.12
N CYS A 14 -14.83 6.94 -3.13
CA CYS A 14 -13.99 6.53 -2.00
C CYS A 14 -12.85 7.50 -1.66
N GLN A 15 -12.42 8.36 -2.59
CA GLN A 15 -11.31 9.30 -2.40
C GLN A 15 -11.54 10.32 -1.27
N ARG A 16 -12.79 10.41 -0.78
CA ARG A 16 -13.19 11.24 0.37
C ARG A 16 -12.86 10.60 1.72
N PHE A 17 -12.52 9.31 1.74
CA PHE A 17 -12.14 8.58 2.96
C PHE A 17 -10.61 8.58 3.13
N PRO A 18 -10.12 8.58 4.37
CA PRO A 18 -8.77 9.03 4.66
C PRO A 18 -7.66 8.00 4.40
N SER A 19 -7.96 6.73 4.19
CA SER A 19 -6.92 5.75 3.86
C SER A 19 -7.43 4.52 3.10
N GLN A 20 -6.59 4.09 2.17
CA GLN A 20 -6.72 2.90 1.36
C GLN A 20 -5.41 2.12 1.39
N TRP A 21 -5.47 0.79 1.41
CA TRP A 21 -4.32 -0.08 1.28
C TRP A 21 -4.48 -1.09 0.14
N GLY A 22 -3.35 -1.53 -0.41
CA GLY A 22 -3.25 -2.35 -1.61
C GLY A 22 -3.79 -3.78 -1.55
N GLY A 23 -4.19 -4.28 -0.38
CA GLY A 23 -4.46 -5.71 -0.19
C GLY A 23 -3.22 -6.47 0.25
N ASP A 24 -3.36 -7.79 0.44
CA ASP A 24 -2.36 -8.66 1.06
C ASP A 24 -1.23 -8.99 0.06
N PRO A 25 -0.05 -8.34 0.09
CA PRO A 25 0.96 -8.56 -0.93
C PRO A 25 1.91 -9.70 -0.53
N GLN A 26 2.50 -10.37 -1.53
CA GLN A 26 3.52 -11.39 -1.30
C GLN A 26 4.82 -10.76 -0.76
N ALA A 27 5.51 -11.46 0.14
CA ALA A 27 6.80 -11.08 0.70
C ALA A 27 7.94 -11.41 -0.28
N ASP A 28 7.92 -10.79 -1.46
CA ASP A 28 9.00 -10.83 -2.44
C ASP A 28 9.05 -9.54 -3.29
N PHE A 29 10.00 -9.47 -4.21
CA PHE A 29 10.16 -8.32 -5.11
C PHE A 29 9.01 -8.16 -6.11
N GLU A 30 8.29 -9.24 -6.45
CA GLU A 30 7.11 -9.15 -7.30
C GLU A 30 5.95 -8.49 -6.56
N GLY A 31 5.78 -8.81 -5.27
CA GLY A 31 4.83 -8.17 -4.36
C GLY A 31 5.13 -6.68 -4.15
N LEU A 32 6.39 -6.29 -3.97
CA LEU A 32 6.80 -4.89 -3.95
C LEU A 32 6.45 -4.19 -5.27
N ALA A 33 6.82 -4.80 -6.41
CA ALA A 33 6.56 -4.22 -7.73
C ALA A 33 5.04 -4.09 -8.00
N ALA A 34 4.24 -5.07 -7.59
CA ALA A 34 2.78 -5.03 -7.70
C ALA A 34 2.18 -3.93 -6.82
N SER A 35 2.72 -3.74 -5.61
CA SER A 35 2.27 -2.70 -4.68
C SER A 35 2.55 -1.29 -5.22
N LEU A 36 3.71 -1.07 -5.85
CA LEU A 36 4.03 0.19 -6.54
C LEU A 36 3.07 0.46 -7.71
N ARG A 37 2.81 -0.55 -8.56
CA ARG A 37 1.85 -0.43 -9.67
C ARG A 37 0.44 -0.15 -9.16
N GLY A 38 0.02 -0.82 -8.09
CA GLY A 38 -1.28 -0.60 -7.44
C GLY A 38 -1.43 0.82 -6.92
N GLY A 39 -0.42 1.34 -6.22
CA GLY A 39 -0.41 2.71 -5.70
C GLY A 39 -0.43 3.78 -6.79
N LEU A 40 0.36 3.62 -7.85
CA LEU A 40 0.35 4.55 -8.99
C LEU A 40 -0.99 4.53 -9.73
N SER A 41 -1.54 3.33 -9.96
CA SER A 41 -2.87 3.18 -10.59
C SER A 41 -3.95 3.83 -9.75
N TRP A 42 -3.92 3.65 -8.43
CA TRP A 42 -4.84 4.29 -7.49
C TRP A 42 -4.76 5.82 -7.57
N GLY A 43 -3.55 6.38 -7.55
CA GLY A 43 -3.33 7.82 -7.71
C GLY A 43 -3.90 8.38 -9.02
N MET A 44 -3.75 7.64 -10.13
CA MET A 44 -4.32 8.03 -11.44
C MET A 44 -5.86 8.04 -11.46
N THR A 45 -6.53 7.35 -10.53
CA THR A 45 -8.00 7.42 -10.38
C THR A 45 -8.49 8.64 -9.57
N GLY A 46 -7.58 9.50 -9.11
CA GLY A 46 -7.89 10.69 -8.33
C GLY A 46 -8.00 10.44 -6.82
N ALA A 47 -7.53 9.28 -6.34
CA ALA A 47 -7.53 8.94 -4.93
C ALA A 47 -6.14 9.17 -4.30
N PRO A 48 -6.02 10.06 -3.30
CA PRO A 48 -4.72 10.57 -2.85
C PRO A 48 -4.05 9.72 -1.75
N PHE A 49 -4.82 8.92 -1.03
CA PHE A 49 -4.32 8.19 0.15
C PHE A 49 -4.08 6.72 -0.17
N TYR A 50 -2.85 6.24 0.04
CA TYR A 50 -2.46 4.86 -0.19
C TYR A 50 -1.42 4.39 0.82
N ALA A 51 -1.46 3.09 1.17
CA ALA A 51 -0.49 2.36 1.97
C ALA A 51 -0.28 0.94 1.44
N THR A 52 0.84 0.32 1.80
CA THR A 52 1.21 -1.07 1.49
C THR A 52 1.66 -1.76 2.76
N ASP A 53 1.60 -3.09 2.83
CA ASP A 53 2.31 -3.85 3.88
C ASP A 53 3.82 -3.87 3.60
N VAL A 54 4.60 -3.07 4.32
CA VAL A 54 6.06 -3.05 4.14
C VAL A 54 6.66 -4.43 4.43
N GLY A 55 7.34 -4.99 3.44
CA GLY A 55 7.96 -6.32 3.51
C GLY A 55 7.04 -7.48 3.10
N GLY A 56 5.77 -7.21 2.77
CA GLY A 56 4.79 -8.22 2.38
C GLY A 56 4.03 -8.85 3.55
N PHE A 57 2.88 -9.43 3.26
CA PHE A 57 1.95 -10.03 4.21
C PHE A 57 2.04 -11.56 4.26
N TYR A 58 2.19 -12.23 3.10
CA TYR A 58 2.24 -13.70 3.00
C TYR A 58 3.43 -14.19 2.18
N GLY A 59 3.72 -15.50 2.20
CA GLY A 59 4.84 -16.10 1.46
C GLY A 59 6.19 -16.09 2.19
N ASP A 60 6.17 -15.70 3.48
CA ASP A 60 7.23 -15.62 4.50
C ASP A 60 8.68 -15.99 4.11
N THR A 61 9.33 -15.16 3.30
CA THR A 61 10.79 -15.24 3.04
C THR A 61 11.63 -14.40 4.01
N ARG A 62 11.02 -13.43 4.71
CA ARG A 62 11.66 -12.38 5.55
C ARG A 62 13.04 -11.90 5.05
N ASP A 63 13.11 -11.45 3.80
CA ASP A 63 14.34 -10.89 3.22
C ASP A 63 14.63 -9.46 3.75
N PRO A 64 15.77 -9.22 4.43
CA PRO A 64 16.14 -7.90 4.92
C PRO A 64 16.33 -6.86 3.81
N VAL A 65 16.82 -7.25 2.63
CA VAL A 65 17.02 -6.34 1.51
C VAL A 65 15.66 -5.89 0.98
N LEU A 66 14.73 -6.83 0.80
CA LEU A 66 13.35 -6.53 0.43
C LEU A 66 12.72 -5.54 1.41
N TYR A 67 12.83 -5.79 2.72
CA TYR A 67 12.25 -4.93 3.75
C TYR A 67 12.78 -3.49 3.65
N VAL A 68 14.10 -3.32 3.52
CA VAL A 68 14.71 -1.98 3.38
C VAL A 68 14.25 -1.29 2.09
N ARG A 69 14.21 -2.00 0.96
CA ARG A 69 13.74 -1.42 -0.32
C ARG A 69 12.28 -1.02 -0.27
N TRP A 70 11.45 -1.83 0.38
CA TRP A 70 10.04 -1.52 0.54
C TRP A 70 9.83 -0.34 1.49
N ALA A 71 10.54 -0.29 2.61
CA ALA A 71 10.48 0.84 3.54
C ALA A 71 10.92 2.16 2.87
N GLN A 72 11.98 2.12 2.06
CA GLN A 72 12.43 3.26 1.24
C GLN A 72 11.36 3.76 0.28
N ALA A 73 10.54 2.88 -0.29
CA ALA A 73 9.43 3.28 -1.14
C ALA A 73 8.23 3.81 -0.32
N ALA A 74 7.88 3.12 0.77
CA ALA A 74 6.70 3.41 1.57
C ALA A 74 6.80 4.74 2.34
N VAL A 75 8.01 5.18 2.71
CA VAL A 75 8.20 6.49 3.40
C VAL A 75 7.78 7.68 2.53
N PHE A 76 7.70 7.51 1.20
CA PHE A 76 7.20 8.52 0.26
C PHE A 76 5.74 8.30 -0.16
N SER A 77 5.04 7.35 0.46
CA SER A 77 3.60 7.15 0.25
C SER A 77 2.79 8.01 1.24
N ALA A 78 1.50 8.21 0.97
CA ALA A 78 0.64 9.02 1.85
C ALA A 78 0.56 8.47 3.29
N HIS A 79 0.61 7.14 3.43
CA HIS A 79 0.66 6.45 4.71
C HIS A 79 1.69 5.31 4.63
N MET A 80 2.36 5.05 5.75
CA MET A 80 3.31 3.94 5.91
C MET A 80 2.74 2.94 6.92
N ARG A 81 2.76 1.66 6.58
CA ARG A 81 2.20 0.54 7.33
C ARG A 81 3.16 -0.65 7.30
#